data_AF-A0A1D6P1U7-F1
#
_entry.id   AF-A0A1D6P1U7-F1
#
_cell.length_a   1.000
_cell.length_b   1.000
_cell.length_c   1.000
_cell.angle_alpha   90.00
_cell.angle_beta   90.00
_cell.angle_gamma   90.00
#
_symmetry.space_group_name_H-M   'P 1'
#
loop_
_entity.id
_entity.type
_entity.pdbx_description
1 polymer ?
#
loop_
_entity_poly.entity_id
_entity_poly.type
_entity_poly.pdbx_seq_one_letter_code
_entity_poly.pdbx_strand_id
1 'polypeptide(L)'
;MARAHLALVSFFAASIIGAASKSFTIANNCEHTVWPGILSSAGSAGVDTTGFALAPGESRALSVPSGWSGRLWGRTLCSTDAATGRFACVTGDCGCGRRWSSRSSEPRRRCDYSPVPRETCVAAMQI
;
A
#
# COMPACT_ATOMS: atom_id res chain seq x y z
N MET A 1 -6.98 22.43 -48.72
CA MET A 1 -7.57 21.83 -47.49
C MET A 1 -6.59 20.92 -46.73
N ALA A 2 -5.79 20.06 -47.40
CA ALA A 2 -4.88 19.09 -46.76
C ALA A 2 -4.02 19.57 -45.55
N ARG A 3 -3.54 20.82 -45.53
CA ARG A 3 -2.67 21.34 -44.46
C ARG A 3 -3.32 21.35 -43.06
N ALA A 4 -4.65 21.46 -42.95
CA ALA A 4 -5.34 21.43 -41.66
C ALA A 4 -5.36 20.02 -41.03
N HIS A 5 -5.44 18.97 -41.84
CA HIS A 5 -5.45 17.59 -41.35
C HIS A 5 -4.09 17.18 -40.79
N LEU A 6 -2.99 17.60 -41.43
CA LEU A 6 -1.62 17.40 -40.91
C LEU A 6 -1.43 18.05 -39.53
N ALA A 7 -1.94 19.28 -39.34
CA ALA A 7 -1.88 19.95 -38.05
C ALA A 7 -2.69 19.21 -36.96
N LEU A 8 -3.91 18.77 -37.26
CA LEU A 8 -4.75 18.01 -36.32
C LEU A 8 -4.13 16.66 -35.93
N VAL A 9 -3.54 15.93 -36.88
CA VAL A 9 -2.83 14.66 -36.59
C VAL A 9 -1.59 14.91 -35.73
N SER A 10 -0.83 15.98 -35.99
CA SER A 10 0.35 16.32 -35.17
C SER A 10 -0.02 16.71 -33.73
N PHE A 11 -1.18 17.33 -33.50
CA PHE A 11 -1.62 17.72 -32.16
C PHE A 11 -2.06 16.51 -31.32
N PHE A 12 -2.63 15.47 -31.95
CA PHE A 12 -3.08 14.27 -31.26
C PHE A 12 -1.92 13.37 -30.76
N ALA A 13 -0.71 13.54 -31.32
CA ALA A 13 0.45 12.71 -30.98
C ALA A 13 1.18 13.11 -29.68
N ALA A 14 0.88 14.28 -29.11
CA ALA A 14 1.69 14.88 -28.04
C ALA A 14 1.33 14.43 -26.60
N SER A 15 0.22 13.70 -26.40
CA SER A 15 -0.35 13.44 -25.07
C SER A 15 -0.05 12.03 -24.52
N ILE A 16 1.21 11.59 -24.58
CA ILE A 16 1.69 10.41 -23.84
C ILE A 16 2.67 10.86 -22.75
N ILE A 17 2.14 11.57 -21.76
CA ILE A 17 2.87 11.81 -20.50
C ILE A 17 2.86 10.50 -19.73
N GLY A 18 3.92 9.71 -19.87
CA GLY A 18 4.09 8.45 -19.15
C GLY A 18 4.07 8.68 -17.64
N ALA A 19 3.04 8.15 -16.97
CA ALA A 19 2.92 8.19 -15.52
C ALA A 19 4.09 7.42 -14.89
N ALA A 20 5.08 8.14 -14.35
CA ALA A 20 6.25 7.56 -13.69
C ALA A 20 5.82 6.80 -12.42
N SER A 21 5.60 5.49 -12.57
CA SER A 21 5.36 4.57 -11.46
C SER A 21 6.59 4.52 -10.57
N LYS A 22 6.34 4.38 -9.27
CA LYS A 22 7.37 4.45 -8.23
C LYS A 22 7.32 3.17 -7.40
N SER A 23 8.48 2.64 -7.03
CA SER A 23 8.55 1.34 -6.33
C SER A 23 9.17 1.47 -4.94
N PHE A 24 8.50 0.90 -3.94
CA PHE A 24 9.05 0.73 -2.60
C PHE A 24 9.37 -0.75 -2.37
N THR A 25 10.62 -1.06 -2.03
CA THR A 25 11.01 -2.41 -1.61
C THR A 25 10.85 -2.49 -0.09
N ILE A 26 9.89 -3.30 0.37
CA ILE A 26 9.65 -3.56 1.79
C ILE A 26 10.34 -4.88 2.13
N ALA A 27 11.31 -4.84 3.03
CA ALA A 27 12.13 -5.97 3.47
C ALA A 27 11.93 -6.25 4.96
N ASN A 28 11.80 -7.53 5.30
CA ASN A 28 11.66 -8.00 6.67
C ASN A 28 13.02 -8.49 7.20
N ASN A 29 13.70 -7.65 7.99
CA ASN A 29 14.92 -8.04 8.70
C ASN A 29 14.62 -8.50 10.15
N CYS A 30 13.35 -8.78 10.48
CA CYS A 30 12.94 -9.33 11.76
C CYS A 30 12.96 -10.88 11.70
N GLU A 31 13.25 -11.53 12.84
CA GLU A 31 13.28 -13.01 12.95
C GLU A 31 11.89 -13.69 12.88
N HIS A 32 10.82 -12.90 12.74
CA HIS A 32 9.43 -13.35 12.70
C HIS A 32 8.69 -12.76 11.49
N THR A 33 7.59 -13.40 11.09
CA THR A 33 6.73 -12.91 10.01
C THR A 33 6.14 -11.54 10.37
N VAL A 34 6.16 -10.62 9.40
CA VAL A 34 5.55 -9.29 9.52
C VAL A 34 4.47 -9.08 8.47
N TRP A 35 3.48 -8.24 8.77
CA TRP A 35 2.37 -7.95 7.86
C TRP A 35 2.29 -6.44 7.58
N PRO A 36 2.97 -5.93 6.53
CA PRO A 36 2.92 -4.51 6.20
C PRO A 36 1.49 -3.95 6.05
N GLY A 37 1.34 -2.66 6.34
CA GLY A 37 0.16 -1.84 6.06
C GLY A 37 0.50 -0.73 5.05
N ILE A 38 -0.45 -0.38 4.18
CA ILE A 38 -0.31 0.52 3.02
C ILE A 38 -1.61 1.33 2.90
N LEU A 39 -1.72 2.41 3.66
CA LEU A 39 -2.89 3.28 3.59
C LEU A 39 -2.65 4.36 2.54
N SER A 40 -3.39 4.32 1.43
CA SER A 40 -3.41 5.44 0.47
C SER A 40 -4.18 6.62 1.06
N SER A 41 -3.67 7.84 0.91
CA SER A 41 -4.34 9.07 1.33
C SER A 41 -5.68 9.29 0.61
N ALA A 42 -6.58 10.06 1.21
CA ALA A 42 -7.76 10.56 0.50
C ALA A 42 -7.34 11.37 -0.74
N GLY A 43 -8.01 11.16 -1.87
CA GLY A 43 -7.64 11.76 -3.16
C GLY A 43 -6.43 11.14 -3.87
N SER A 44 -5.63 10.29 -3.20
CA SER A 44 -4.56 9.53 -3.87
C SER A 44 -5.14 8.45 -4.77
N ALA A 45 -4.48 8.23 -5.91
CA ALA A 45 -4.65 7.03 -6.71
C ALA A 45 -4.46 5.77 -5.85
N GLY A 46 -5.15 4.69 -6.21
CA GLY A 46 -5.09 3.41 -5.51
C GLY A 46 -3.76 2.68 -5.69
N VAL A 47 -3.56 1.65 -4.87
CA VAL A 47 -2.48 0.66 -5.01
C VAL A 47 -3.15 -0.70 -5.05
N ASP A 48 -2.66 -1.61 -5.89
CA ASP A 48 -3.33 -2.89 -6.15
C ASP A 48 -3.24 -3.84 -4.95
N THR A 49 -2.08 -3.87 -4.28
CA THR A 49 -1.87 -4.66 -3.08
C THR A 49 -1.92 -3.81 -1.81
N THR A 50 -2.70 -4.31 -0.87
CA THR A 50 -3.32 -3.59 0.27
C THR A 50 -3.45 -4.36 1.80
N GLY A 51 -3.09 -5.61 1.23
CA GLY A 51 -1.68 -6.09 1.07
C GLY A 51 -1.35 -7.38 1.82
N PHE A 52 -0.09 -7.55 2.23
CA PHE A 52 0.59 -8.86 2.29
C PHE A 52 1.26 -9.23 3.63
N ALA A 53 1.84 -10.43 3.67
CA ALA A 53 2.76 -10.93 4.70
C ALA A 53 4.19 -11.01 4.11
N LEU A 54 5.21 -10.94 4.97
CA LEU A 54 6.62 -11.23 4.66
C LEU A 54 7.18 -12.20 5.69
N ALA A 55 7.75 -13.31 5.26
CA ALA A 55 8.54 -14.20 6.10
C ALA A 55 9.87 -13.53 6.55
N PRO A 56 10.57 -14.07 7.56
CA PRO A 56 11.90 -13.59 7.95
C PRO A 56 12.87 -13.58 6.75
N GLY A 57 13.56 -12.47 6.52
CA GLY A 57 14.47 -12.28 5.37
C GLY A 57 13.78 -12.07 4.02
N GLU A 58 12.44 -12.14 3.94
CA GLU A 58 11.71 -11.89 2.69
C GLU A 58 11.67 -10.38 2.37
N SER A 59 11.75 -10.03 1.09
CA SER A 59 11.48 -8.68 0.62
C SER A 59 10.56 -8.68 -0.60
N ARG A 60 9.74 -7.63 -0.73
CA ARG A 60 8.75 -7.50 -1.79
C ARG A 60 8.67 -6.07 -2.29
N ALA A 61 8.71 -5.92 -3.61
CA ALA A 61 8.46 -4.65 -4.28
C ALA A 61 6.96 -4.30 -4.27
N LEU A 62 6.68 -3.03 -3.98
CA LEU A 62 5.37 -2.40 -4.00
C LEU A 62 5.39 -1.29 -5.04
N SER A 63 4.87 -1.57 -6.23
CA SER A 63 4.61 -0.56 -7.25
C SER A 63 3.46 0.34 -6.81
N VAL A 64 3.66 1.65 -6.86
CA VAL A 64 2.60 2.67 -6.66
C VAL A 64 2.53 3.60 -7.88
N PRO A 65 1.34 4.13 -8.22
CA PRO A 65 1.20 5.07 -9.33
C PRO A 65 1.90 6.41 -9.05
N SER A 66 2.21 7.15 -10.12
CA SER A 66 2.75 8.51 -10.04
C SER A 66 1.86 9.42 -9.18
N GLY A 67 2.45 10.14 -8.23
CA GLY A 67 1.70 11.01 -7.32
C GLY A 67 0.98 10.28 -6.18
N TRP A 68 1.22 8.98 -5.97
CA TRP A 68 0.74 8.29 -4.77
C TRP A 68 1.23 8.97 -3.50
N SER A 69 0.32 9.15 -2.54
CA SER A 69 0.66 9.52 -1.16
C SER A 69 -0.07 8.62 -0.18
N GLY A 70 0.54 8.37 0.97
CA GLY A 70 -0.01 7.45 1.96
C GLY A 70 0.94 7.17 3.12
N ARG A 71 0.68 6.07 3.83
CA ARG A 71 1.48 5.59 4.96
C ARG A 71 1.84 4.12 4.77
N LEU A 72 3.09 3.79 5.06
CA LEU A 72 3.61 2.43 5.18
C LEU A 72 3.93 2.15 6.66
N TRP A 73 3.61 0.96 7.16
CA TRP A 73 4.00 0.54 8.51
C TRP A 73 4.10 -0.99 8.65
N GLY A 74 4.83 -1.45 9.67
CA GLY A 74 4.88 -2.86 10.08
C GLY A 74 3.75 -3.25 11.02
N ARG A 75 3.40 -4.54 11.03
CA ARG A 75 2.54 -5.17 12.05
C ARG A 75 3.16 -6.51 12.42
N THR A 76 3.31 -6.78 13.70
CA THR A 76 3.95 -8.01 14.21
C THR A 76 3.04 -8.77 15.17
N LEU A 77 3.40 -10.04 15.38
CA LEU A 77 2.69 -10.99 16.26
C LEU A 77 1.18 -11.08 15.91
N CYS A 78 0.88 -11.15 14.60
CA CYS A 78 -0.50 -11.21 14.12
C CYS A 78 -1.05 -12.64 14.13
N SER A 79 -2.28 -12.82 14.58
CA SER A 79 -3.00 -14.09 14.60
C SER A 79 -4.36 -13.98 13.89
N THR A 80 -4.97 -15.12 13.60
CA THR A 80 -6.39 -15.18 13.20
C THR A 80 -7.13 -16.00 14.25
N ASP A 81 -8.11 -15.39 14.90
CA ASP A 81 -8.99 -16.06 15.84
C ASP A 81 -9.87 -17.07 15.08
N ALA A 82 -9.78 -18.34 15.46
CA ALA A 82 -10.42 -19.43 14.72
C ALA A 82 -11.95 -19.52 14.93
N ALA A 83 -12.48 -18.91 15.99
CA ALA A 83 -13.91 -18.94 16.31
C ALA A 83 -14.70 -17.80 15.64
N THR A 84 -14.05 -16.67 15.41
CA THR A 84 -14.66 -15.43 14.87
C THR A 84 -14.12 -15.03 13.50
N GLY A 85 -13.06 -15.69 13.01
CA GLY A 85 -12.37 -15.36 11.76
C GLY A 85 -11.61 -14.03 11.78
N ARG A 86 -11.54 -13.36 12.93
CA ARG A 86 -10.93 -12.03 13.07
C ARG A 86 -9.42 -12.12 13.06
N PHE A 87 -8.78 -11.26 12.29
CA PHE A 87 -7.34 -11.05 12.34
C PHE A 87 -7.02 -9.84 13.22
N ALA A 88 -6.00 -9.98 14.06
CA ALA A 88 -5.49 -8.93 14.94
C ALA A 88 -3.97 -9.04 15.06
N CYS A 89 -3.30 -7.96 15.45
CA CYS A 89 -1.86 -7.89 15.70
C CYS A 89 -1.59 -7.22 17.04
N VAL A 90 -0.46 -7.56 17.69
CA VAL A 90 -0.05 -6.89 18.93
C VAL A 90 0.45 -5.47 18.65
N THR A 91 1.19 -5.28 17.55
CA THR A 91 1.65 -3.96 17.10
C THR A 91 0.94 -3.52 15.82
N GLY A 92 0.72 -2.21 15.68
CA GLY A 92 0.32 -1.57 14.44
C GLY A 92 -1.00 -2.03 13.81
N ASP A 93 -1.86 -2.78 14.52
CA ASP A 93 -3.07 -3.32 13.91
C ASP A 93 -3.95 -2.22 13.30
N CYS A 94 -4.59 -2.58 12.19
CA CYS A 94 -5.54 -1.74 11.48
C CYS A 94 -6.86 -1.53 12.23
N GLY A 95 -7.12 -2.24 13.33
CA GLY A 95 -8.32 -2.11 14.18
C GLY A 95 -9.62 -2.62 13.54
N CYS A 96 -9.57 -3.06 12.28
CA CYS A 96 -10.74 -3.44 11.50
C CYS A 96 -11.05 -4.96 11.52
N GLY A 97 -10.36 -5.74 12.35
CA GLY A 97 -10.56 -7.20 12.50
C GLY A 97 -10.22 -8.03 11.24
N ARG A 98 -9.55 -7.43 10.26
CA ARG A 98 -9.23 -8.02 8.96
C ARG A 98 -7.72 -8.09 8.79
N ARG A 99 -7.23 -9.12 8.08
CA ARG A 99 -5.83 -9.16 7.59
C ARG A 99 -5.51 -7.93 6.75
N TRP A 100 -6.56 -7.30 6.20
CA TRP A 100 -6.48 -6.18 5.29
C TRP A 100 -7.06 -4.83 5.77
N SER A 101 -6.31 -3.74 5.52
CA SER A 101 -6.75 -2.34 5.72
C SER A 101 -7.68 -1.86 4.59
N SER A 102 -8.88 -2.45 4.53
CA SER A 102 -9.92 -2.19 3.53
C SER A 102 -10.26 -0.70 3.37
N ARG A 103 -10.30 -0.19 2.13
CA ARG A 103 -10.89 1.13 1.83
C ARG A 103 -12.36 1.14 2.29
N SER A 104 -12.76 2.16 3.04
CA SER A 104 -14.01 2.15 3.79
C SER A 104 -15.25 2.39 2.93
N SER A 105 -16.00 1.32 2.65
CA SER A 105 -17.43 1.38 2.26
C SER A 105 -18.38 1.17 3.46
N GLU A 106 -17.86 0.72 4.60
CA GLU A 106 -18.64 0.43 5.82
C GLU A 106 -18.94 1.71 6.63
N PRO A 107 -20.17 1.95 7.11
CA PRO A 107 -20.50 3.17 7.87
C PRO A 107 -19.77 3.29 9.22
N ARG A 108 -18.99 4.36 9.38
CA ARG A 108 -18.50 4.95 10.64
C ARG A 108 -18.17 3.97 11.80
N ARG A 109 -17.29 3.00 11.55
CA ARG A 109 -16.26 2.68 12.55
C ARG A 109 -14.93 3.19 12.02
N ARG A 110 -14.48 4.33 12.54
CA ARG A 110 -13.07 4.72 12.41
C ARG A 110 -12.29 3.69 13.22
N CYS A 111 -11.62 2.77 12.54
CA CYS A 111 -10.80 1.78 13.23
C CYS A 111 -9.72 2.54 14.00
N ASP A 112 -9.65 2.37 15.32
CA ASP A 112 -8.63 3.00 16.13
C ASP A 112 -7.29 2.36 15.81
N TYR A 113 -6.37 3.16 15.29
CA TYR A 113 -5.01 2.73 15.02
C TYR A 113 -4.27 2.59 16.35
N SER A 114 -3.91 1.35 16.70
CA SER A 114 -3.01 1.10 17.83
C SER A 114 -1.70 1.88 17.62
N PRO A 115 -1.12 2.53 18.65
CA PRO A 115 0.12 3.27 18.52
C PRO A 115 1.23 2.41 17.89
N VAL A 116 1.64 2.78 16.68
CA VAL A 116 2.61 2.00 15.91
C VAL A 116 4.02 2.28 16.45
N PRO A 117 4.74 1.30 17.01
CA PRO A 117 6.17 1.47 17.30
C PRO A 117 6.93 1.69 15.99
N ARG A 118 8.03 2.45 16.01
CA ARG A 118 8.99 2.41 14.91
C ARG A 118 9.78 1.11 14.98
N GLU A 119 9.20 0.03 14.46
CA GLU A 119 9.85 -1.28 14.35
C GLU A 119 11.08 -1.18 13.43
N THR A 120 12.27 -1.12 14.03
CA THR A 120 13.54 -0.85 13.35
C THR A 120 14.01 -1.97 12.41
N CYS A 121 13.42 -3.17 12.50
CA CYS A 121 13.74 -4.30 11.64
C CYS A 121 12.87 -4.39 10.37
N VAL A 122 11.83 -3.56 10.21
CA VAL A 122 11.04 -3.46 8.96
C VAL A 122 11.60 -2.32 8.11
N ALA A 123 12.38 -2.66 7.08
CA ALA A 123 12.99 -1.69 6.19
C ALA A 123 12.09 -1.42 4.97
N ALA A 124 11.66 -0.18 4.79
CA ALA A 124 11.00 0.27 3.56
C ALA A 124 11.99 1.17 2.79
N MET A 125 12.72 0.59 1.84
CA MET A 125 13.67 1.31 0.99
C MET A 125 13.02 1.68 -0.35
N GLN A 126 13.41 2.81 -0.90
CA GLN A 126 12.93 3.30 -2.19
C GLN A 126 14.03 3.15 -3.23
N ILE A 127 13.66 2.71 -4.43
CA ILE A 127 14.47 2.76 -5.65
C ILE A 127 14.00 3.91 -6.57
#